data_AF-A0A949K1S7-F1
#
_entry.id   AF-A0A949K1S7-F1
#
_cell.length_a   1.000
_cell.length_b   1.000
_cell.length_c   1.000
_cell.angle_alpha   90.00
_cell.angle_beta   90.00
_cell.angle_gamma   90.00
#
_symmetry.space_group_name_H-M   'P 1'
#
loop_
_entity.id
_entity.type
_entity.pdbx_description
1 polymer ?
#
loop_
_entity_poly.entity_id
_entity_poly.type
_entity_poly.pdbx_seq_one_letter_code
_entity_poly.pdbx_strand_id
1 'polypeptide(L)'
;MSKSRTEIDKEIMYRKIMPSAARRPGEPDLPEASAQPLSGYPTASVLNSSIKRNPSPGIAFHEAREMILINLMEDLVIEKLDSTIQRFNCCKCNKCKKDIAAIALNRLAPKYVVIGEDDAKARREAEEKYSSEVTAALVQAILLVKKEPRH
;
A
#
# COMPACT_ATOMS: atom_id res chain seq x y z
N MET A 1 -41.51 12.95 -29.55
CA MET A 1 -40.17 13.58 -29.52
C MET A 1 -39.44 13.08 -28.28
N SER A 2 -38.69 12.00 -28.44
CA SER A 2 -37.89 11.32 -27.42
C SER A 2 -36.68 12.17 -27.02
N LYS A 3 -36.63 12.65 -25.77
CA LYS A 3 -35.45 13.34 -25.22
C LYS A 3 -34.68 12.41 -24.29
N SER A 4 -33.37 12.54 -24.40
CA SER A 4 -32.32 11.57 -24.12
C SER A 4 -32.17 11.13 -22.67
N ARG A 5 -31.73 9.88 -22.57
CA ARG A 5 -31.38 9.10 -21.39
C ARG A 5 -30.31 9.81 -20.53
N THR A 6 -30.71 10.21 -19.32
CA THR A 6 -29.89 10.37 -18.10
C THR A 6 -28.57 11.14 -18.24
N GLU A 7 -28.64 12.47 -18.33
CA GLU A 7 -27.51 13.30 -17.88
C GLU A 7 -27.47 13.22 -16.35
N ILE A 8 -26.43 12.59 -15.83
CA ILE A 8 -26.19 12.51 -14.39
C ILE A 8 -25.77 13.91 -13.94
N ASP A 9 -26.63 14.56 -13.17
CA ASP A 9 -26.38 15.89 -12.64
C ASP A 9 -25.09 15.87 -11.77
N LYS A 10 -24.05 16.53 -12.29
CA LYS A 10 -22.70 16.51 -11.71
C LYS A 10 -22.68 17.09 -10.30
N GLU A 11 -23.58 18.01 -9.99
CA GLU A 11 -23.70 18.60 -8.65
C GLU A 11 -24.25 17.59 -7.64
N ILE A 12 -25.24 16.78 -8.04
CA ILE A 12 -25.81 15.72 -7.20
C ILE A 12 -24.78 14.61 -6.95
N MET A 13 -23.96 14.28 -7.96
CA MET A 13 -22.84 13.35 -7.82
C MET A 13 -21.79 13.91 -6.85
N TYR A 14 -21.37 15.17 -7.02
CA TYR A 14 -20.35 15.79 -6.17
C TYR A 14 -20.77 15.84 -4.70
N ARG A 15 -22.04 16.18 -4.43
CA ARG A 15 -22.57 16.27 -3.07
C ARG A 15 -22.64 14.92 -2.35
N LYS A 16 -22.74 13.82 -3.09
CA LYS A 16 -22.75 12.45 -2.56
C LYS A 16 -21.34 11.87 -2.39
N ILE A 17 -20.38 12.29 -3.22
CA ILE A 17 -18.99 11.82 -3.18
C ILE A 17 -18.16 12.59 -2.14
N MET A 18 -18.53 13.83 -1.79
CA MET A 18 -17.83 14.67 -0.82
C MET A 18 -18.71 14.98 0.42
N PRO A 19 -18.83 14.07 1.41
CA PRO A 19 -19.67 14.28 2.59
C PRO A 19 -19.18 15.41 3.52
N SER A 20 -17.91 15.82 3.41
CA SER A 20 -17.27 16.81 4.27
C SER A 20 -17.72 18.25 4.01
N ALA A 21 -18.43 18.52 2.90
CA ALA A 21 -18.93 19.85 2.56
C ALA A 21 -20.24 20.21 3.29
N ALA A 22 -20.90 19.24 3.92
CA ALA A 22 -22.01 19.51 4.83
C ALA A 22 -21.46 19.95 6.19
N ARG A 23 -21.04 21.22 6.29
CA ARG A 23 -20.71 21.84 7.58
C ARG A 23 -21.89 21.67 8.53
N ARG A 24 -21.65 21.13 9.72
CA ARG A 24 -22.64 21.10 10.80
C ARG A 24 -22.77 22.53 11.34
N PRO A 25 -23.97 23.03 11.63
CA PRO A 25 -24.12 24.35 12.23
C PRO A 25 -23.56 24.31 13.67
N GLY A 26 -22.38 24.92 13.89
CA GLY A 26 -21.82 25.09 15.24
C GLY A 26 -20.29 24.97 15.41
N GLU A 27 -19.46 24.88 14.37
CA GLU A 27 -17.98 24.91 14.53
C GLU A 27 -17.40 26.33 14.39
N PRO A 28 -16.41 26.71 15.21
CA PRO A 28 -15.87 28.08 15.25
C PRO A 28 -15.02 28.41 14.01
N ASP A 29 -15.11 29.67 13.58
CA ASP A 29 -14.43 30.19 12.40
C ASP A 29 -12.90 30.09 12.51
N LEU A 30 -12.30 29.25 11.67
CA LEU A 30 -10.88 29.31 11.35
C LEU A 30 -10.68 30.30 10.19
N PRO A 31 -9.64 31.14 10.23
CA PRO A 31 -9.53 32.33 9.39
C PRO A 31 -9.42 31.97 7.91
N GLU A 32 -10.15 32.73 7.08
CA GLU A 32 -10.07 32.71 5.62
C GLU A 32 -8.62 32.90 5.18
N ALA A 33 -8.02 31.84 4.65
CA ALA A 33 -6.78 31.93 3.90
C ALA A 33 -7.08 32.72 2.62
N SER A 34 -6.72 34.00 2.64
CA SER A 34 -6.71 34.89 1.49
C SER A 34 -6.03 34.22 0.30
N ALA A 35 -6.79 33.99 -0.76
CA ALA A 35 -6.27 33.58 -2.05
C ALA A 35 -5.37 34.70 -2.60
N GLN A 36 -4.05 34.52 -2.49
CA GLN A 36 -3.09 35.28 -3.28
C GLN A 36 -2.97 34.63 -4.67
N PRO A 37 -3.02 35.37 -5.78
CA PRO A 37 -2.79 34.81 -7.10
C PRO A 37 -1.33 34.37 -7.21
N LEU A 38 -1.09 33.08 -7.50
CA LEU A 38 0.21 32.57 -7.92
C LEU A 38 0.54 33.08 -9.34
N SER A 39 0.97 34.34 -9.43
CA SER A 39 1.65 34.88 -10.60
C SER A 39 3.07 34.33 -10.64
N GLY A 40 3.35 33.37 -11.53
CA GLY A 40 4.73 32.90 -11.69
C GLY A 40 4.94 31.48 -12.20
N TYR A 41 3.94 30.81 -12.77
CA TYR A 41 4.24 29.59 -13.53
C TYR A 41 4.88 29.98 -14.87
N PRO A 42 6.12 29.54 -15.17
CA PRO A 42 6.70 29.79 -16.48
C PRO A 42 5.84 29.08 -17.53
N THR A 43 5.37 29.83 -18.52
CA THR A 43 4.62 29.28 -19.64
C THR A 43 5.54 28.39 -20.47
N ALA A 44 5.00 27.27 -20.95
CA ALA A 44 5.71 26.24 -21.72
C ALA A 44 6.34 26.72 -23.05
N SER A 45 6.28 28.02 -23.36
CA SER A 45 6.77 28.62 -24.59
C SER A 45 8.22 29.13 -24.52
N VAL A 46 8.89 29.10 -23.35
CA VAL A 46 10.28 29.59 -23.20
C VAL A 46 11.33 28.49 -23.44
N LEU A 47 10.93 27.25 -23.69
CA LEU A 47 11.83 26.09 -23.76
C LEU A 47 12.26 25.67 -25.18
N ASN A 48 12.21 26.56 -26.18
CA ASN A 48 12.56 26.15 -27.55
C ASN A 48 13.59 27.03 -28.24
N SER A 49 14.69 27.34 -27.54
CA SER A 49 15.84 28.00 -28.16
C SER A 49 17.15 27.34 -27.70
N SER A 50 17.70 26.52 -28.60
CA SER A 50 19.14 26.22 -28.68
C SER A 50 19.76 25.25 -27.68
N ILE A 51 19.21 24.03 -27.57
CA ILE A 51 19.97 22.89 -27.03
C ILE A 51 20.41 21.99 -28.20
N LYS A 52 21.52 22.37 -28.84
CA LYS A 52 22.32 21.41 -29.63
C LYS A 52 23.07 20.54 -28.63
N ARG A 53 22.46 19.42 -28.22
CA ARG A 53 23.12 18.39 -27.41
C ARG A 53 23.96 17.51 -28.33
N ASN A 54 25.27 17.65 -28.26
CA ASN A 54 26.18 16.61 -28.76
C ASN A 54 25.98 15.36 -27.89
N PRO A 55 25.78 14.15 -28.47
CA PRO A 55 25.70 12.94 -27.69
C PRO A 55 27.10 12.60 -27.14
N SER A 56 27.31 12.79 -25.84
CA SER A 56 28.48 12.25 -25.15
C SER A 56 28.42 10.72 -25.13
N PRO A 57 29.55 10.00 -25.27
CA PRO A 57 29.57 8.54 -25.13
C PRO A 57 29.09 8.16 -23.72
N GLY A 58 28.20 7.17 -23.68
CA GLY A 58 27.26 6.96 -22.59
C GLY A 58 27.84 6.58 -21.23
N ILE A 59 27.05 6.90 -20.22
CA ILE A 59 26.97 6.07 -19.01
C ILE A 59 25.92 5.01 -19.33
N ALA A 60 26.36 3.78 -19.60
CA ALA A 60 25.46 2.64 -19.64
C ALA A 60 24.99 2.40 -18.21
N PHE A 61 23.81 2.92 -17.86
CA PHE A 61 23.08 2.42 -16.71
C PHE A 61 22.72 0.98 -17.04
N HIS A 62 23.44 0.03 -16.44
CA HIS A 62 23.07 -1.39 -16.51
C HIS A 62 21.77 -1.56 -15.73
N GLU A 63 20.66 -1.37 -16.43
CA GLU A 63 19.28 -1.51 -15.96
C GLU A 63 18.86 -2.99 -15.83
N ALA A 64 19.77 -3.83 -15.33
CA ALA A 64 19.69 -5.29 -15.44
C ALA A 64 19.83 -6.02 -14.09
N ARG A 65 19.46 -5.38 -12.98
CA ARG A 65 19.17 -6.11 -11.74
C ARG A 65 17.70 -5.95 -11.45
N GLU A 66 16.94 -7.04 -11.60
CA GLU A 66 15.54 -7.07 -11.18
C GLU A 66 15.50 -6.76 -9.67
N MET A 67 14.95 -5.59 -9.35
CA MET A 67 14.76 -5.12 -7.98
C MET A 67 13.28 -5.20 -7.65
N ILE A 68 12.94 -5.90 -6.57
CA ILE A 68 11.56 -6.14 -6.17
C ILE A 68 11.32 -5.46 -4.82
N LEU A 69 10.24 -4.67 -4.74
CA LEU A 69 9.75 -4.11 -3.49
C LEU A 69 8.89 -5.17 -2.79
N ILE A 70 9.29 -5.57 -1.58
CA ILE A 70 8.58 -6.59 -0.80
C ILE A 70 8.42 -6.17 0.66
N ASN A 71 7.33 -6.62 1.29
CA ASN A 71 7.17 -6.59 2.73
C ASN A 71 7.84 -7.83 3.35
N LEU A 72 8.93 -7.64 4.11
CA LEU A 72 9.65 -8.73 4.76
C LEU A 72 8.75 -9.56 5.68
N MET A 73 7.79 -8.91 6.35
CA MET A 73 6.89 -9.59 7.28
C MET A 73 5.95 -10.56 6.56
N GLU A 74 5.57 -10.27 5.31
CA GLU A 74 4.70 -11.12 4.50
C GLU A 74 5.39 -12.44 4.16
N ASP A 75 6.63 -12.33 3.70
CA ASP A 75 7.47 -13.47 3.35
C ASP A 75 7.70 -14.39 4.57
N LEU A 76 8.06 -13.81 5.71
CA LEU A 76 8.23 -14.55 6.98
C LEU A 76 6.93 -15.21 7.46
N VAL A 77 5.78 -14.55 7.28
CA VAL A 77 4.47 -15.10 7.64
C VAL A 77 4.17 -16.30 6.77
N ILE A 78 4.32 -16.19 5.44
CA ILE A 78 4.03 -17.28 4.49
C ILE A 78 4.88 -18.51 4.81
N GLU A 79 6.17 -18.32 5.07
CA GLU A 79 7.11 -19.41 5.39
C GLU A 79 6.73 -20.14 6.68
N LYS A 80 6.28 -19.42 7.71
CA LYS A 80 5.98 -19.98 9.03
C LYS A 80 4.53 -20.41 9.19
N LEU A 81 3.63 -19.99 8.30
CA LEU A 81 2.18 -20.20 8.41
C LEU A 81 1.82 -21.69 8.49
N ASP A 82 2.24 -22.47 7.50
CA ASP A 82 1.87 -23.89 7.40
C ASP A 82 2.43 -24.70 8.56
N SER A 83 3.69 -24.46 8.92
CA SER A 83 4.35 -25.09 10.07
C SER A 83 3.63 -24.79 11.38
N THR A 84 3.15 -23.56 11.56
CA THR A 84 2.44 -23.17 12.78
C THR A 84 1.03 -23.76 12.81
N ILE A 85 0.30 -23.74 11.70
CA ILE A 85 -1.04 -24.34 11.57
C ILE A 85 -1.02 -25.83 11.93
N GLN A 86 0.00 -26.56 11.48
CA GLN A 86 0.15 -28.00 11.78
C GLN A 86 0.32 -28.27 13.28
N ARG A 87 1.04 -27.40 14.01
CA ARG A 87 1.29 -27.57 15.46
C ARG A 87 0.03 -27.33 16.31
N PHE A 88 -0.84 -26.41 15.92
CA PHE A 88 -2.03 -26.03 16.70
C PHE A 88 -3.31 -26.79 16.33
N ASN A 89 -3.21 -27.76 15.40
CA ASN A 89 -4.30 -28.60 14.90
C ASN A 89 -5.56 -27.79 14.53
N CYS A 90 -5.39 -26.70 13.78
CA CYS A 90 -6.49 -25.87 13.27
C CYS A 90 -6.90 -26.28 11.84
N CYS A 91 -8.01 -25.72 11.36
CA CYS A 91 -8.51 -26.02 10.02
C CYS A 91 -7.48 -25.63 8.94
N LYS A 92 -7.23 -26.55 8.00
CA LYS A 92 -6.22 -26.41 6.93
C LYS A 92 -6.79 -25.89 5.61
N CYS A 93 -8.05 -25.44 5.59
CA CYS A 93 -8.67 -24.94 4.37
C CYS A 93 -8.04 -23.62 3.91
N ASN A 94 -8.09 -23.35 2.61
CA ASN A 94 -7.52 -22.13 2.03
C ASN A 94 -8.14 -20.84 2.61
N LYS A 95 -9.42 -20.88 3.04
CA LYS A 95 -10.09 -19.76 3.70
C LYS A 95 -9.41 -19.45 5.05
N CYS A 96 -9.30 -20.44 5.93
CA CYS A 96 -8.64 -20.26 7.23
C CYS A 96 -7.18 -19.84 7.11
N LYS A 97 -6.42 -20.43 6.19
CA LYS A 97 -5.02 -20.02 5.99
C LYS A 97 -4.90 -18.53 5.64
N LYS A 98 -5.74 -18.06 4.72
CA LYS A 98 -5.78 -16.65 4.32
C LYS A 98 -6.24 -15.74 5.46
N ASP A 99 -7.26 -16.15 6.21
CA ASP A 99 -7.74 -15.39 7.37
C ASP A 99 -6.66 -15.25 8.45
N ILE A 100 -5.95 -16.35 8.77
CA ILE A 100 -4.84 -16.34 9.73
C ILE A 100 -3.72 -15.41 9.26
N ALA A 101 -3.31 -15.52 8.00
CA ALA A 101 -2.28 -14.66 7.43
C ALA A 101 -2.68 -13.18 7.46
N ALA A 102 -3.92 -12.85 7.06
CA ALA A 102 -4.42 -11.49 7.06
C ALA A 102 -4.48 -10.89 8.48
N ILE A 103 -4.98 -11.64 9.46
CA ILE A 103 -5.04 -11.19 10.86
C ILE A 103 -3.63 -10.99 11.42
N ALA A 104 -2.69 -11.89 11.10
CA ALA A 104 -1.31 -11.76 11.54
C ALA A 104 -0.64 -10.52 10.92
N LEU A 105 -0.75 -10.32 9.61
CA LEU A 105 -0.12 -9.21 8.90
C LEU A 105 -0.68 -7.85 9.32
N ASN A 106 -1.99 -7.76 9.60
CA ASN A 106 -2.60 -6.52 10.10
C ASN A 106 -2.13 -6.13 11.52
N ARG A 107 -1.53 -7.07 12.26
CA ARG A 107 -0.99 -6.82 13.60
C ARG A 107 0.50 -6.50 13.59
N LEU A 108 1.21 -7.00 12.60
CA LEU A 108 2.65 -6.79 12.45
C LEU A 108 2.91 -5.43 11.80
N ALA A 109 3.92 -4.71 12.28
CA ALA A 109 4.34 -3.49 11.61
C ALA A 109 4.95 -3.82 10.24
N PRO A 110 4.43 -3.28 9.12
CA PRO A 110 4.96 -3.60 7.80
C PRO A 110 6.40 -3.11 7.64
N LYS A 111 7.23 -3.92 6.97
CA LYS A 111 8.65 -3.62 6.70
C LYS A 111 8.94 -3.79 5.22
N TYR A 112 8.74 -2.70 4.48
CA TYR A 112 9.01 -2.65 3.05
C TYR A 112 10.49 -2.39 2.78
N VAL A 113 11.05 -3.19 1.89
CA VAL A 113 12.45 -3.09 1.44
C VAL A 113 12.52 -3.42 -0.05
N VAL A 114 13.52 -2.86 -0.71
CA VAL A 114 13.87 -3.21 -2.10
C VAL A 114 14.97 -4.26 -2.03
N ILE A 115 14.73 -5.41 -2.63
CA ILE A 115 15.61 -6.59 -2.62
C ILE A 115 16.00 -6.87 -4.07
N GLY A 116 17.30 -7.00 -4.34
CA GLY A 116 17.81 -7.60 -5.57
C GLY A 116 17.91 -9.12 -5.46
N GLU A 117 18.09 -9.83 -6.56
CA GLU A 117 18.13 -11.31 -6.59
C GLU A 117 19.09 -11.95 -5.55
N ASP A 118 20.17 -11.26 -5.16
CA ASP A 118 21.21 -11.75 -4.25
C ASP A 118 21.06 -11.33 -2.78
N ASP A 119 19.97 -10.67 -2.38
CA ASP A 119 19.81 -10.09 -1.04
C ASP A 119 19.38 -11.11 0.05
N ALA A 120 19.80 -12.37 -0.08
CA ALA A 120 19.52 -13.45 0.87
C ALA A 120 20.00 -13.13 2.30
N LYS A 121 21.09 -12.35 2.44
CA LYS A 121 21.63 -11.93 3.74
C LYS A 121 20.64 -11.03 4.49
N ALA A 122 20.05 -10.05 3.80
CA ALA A 122 19.07 -9.15 4.40
C ALA A 122 17.80 -9.90 4.85
N ARG A 123 17.35 -10.87 4.05
CA ARG A 123 16.22 -11.74 4.40
C ARG A 123 16.50 -12.58 5.65
N ARG A 124 17.70 -13.16 5.76
CA ARG A 124 18.11 -13.95 6.93
C ARG A 124 18.21 -13.09 8.20
N GLU A 125 18.82 -11.92 8.11
CA GLU A 125 18.90 -10.99 9.24
C GLU A 125 17.51 -10.55 9.71
N ALA A 126 16.59 -10.29 8.76
CA ALA A 126 15.20 -10.01 9.06
C ALA A 126 14.51 -11.21 9.75
N GLU A 127 14.74 -12.42 9.28
CA GLU A 127 14.19 -13.62 9.91
C GLU A 127 14.65 -13.75 11.38
N GLU A 128 15.95 -13.65 11.63
CA GLU A 128 16.50 -13.78 12.99
C GLU A 128 15.90 -12.73 13.93
N LYS A 129 15.73 -11.50 13.45
CA LYS A 129 15.19 -10.38 14.24
C LYS A 129 13.69 -10.46 14.48
N TYR A 130 12.90 -10.84 13.49
CA TYR A 130 11.43 -10.74 13.53
C TYR A 130 10.71 -12.08 13.74
N SER A 131 11.44 -13.20 13.75
CA SER A 131 10.86 -14.54 13.92
C SER A 131 9.96 -14.70 15.15
N SER A 132 10.37 -14.17 16.29
CA SER A 132 9.62 -14.25 17.55
C SER A 132 8.30 -13.47 17.49
N GLU A 133 8.33 -12.27 16.90
CA GLU A 133 7.16 -11.41 16.73
C GLU A 133 6.15 -12.03 15.75
N VAL A 134 6.64 -12.53 14.61
CA VAL A 134 5.82 -13.21 13.59
C VAL A 134 5.14 -14.44 14.18
N THR A 135 5.88 -15.28 14.91
CA THR A 135 5.30 -16.48 15.54
C THR A 135 4.26 -16.12 16.60
N ALA A 136 4.51 -15.12 17.45
CA ALA A 136 3.52 -14.64 18.40
C ALA A 136 2.24 -14.15 17.71
N ALA A 137 2.36 -13.35 16.65
CA ALA A 137 1.22 -12.86 15.88
C ALA A 137 0.43 -14.00 15.21
N LEU A 138 1.13 -15.01 14.66
CA LEU A 138 0.52 -16.20 14.07
C LEU A 138 -0.26 -17.01 15.11
N VAL A 139 0.32 -17.26 16.29
CA VAL A 139 -0.40 -17.98 17.37
C VAL A 139 -1.68 -17.23 17.75
N GLN A 140 -1.59 -15.91 17.93
CA GLN A 140 -2.76 -15.10 18.28
C GLN A 140 -3.82 -15.09 17.17
N ALA A 141 -3.41 -15.08 15.89
CA ALA A 141 -4.32 -15.17 14.75
C ALA A 141 -5.00 -16.54 14.68
N ILE A 142 -4.25 -17.63 14.90
CA ILE A 142 -4.79 -18.99 14.94
C ILE A 142 -5.83 -19.15 16.04
N LEU A 143 -5.57 -18.62 17.24
CA LEU A 143 -6.53 -18.70 18.35
C LEU A 143 -7.85 -18.00 18.03
N LEU A 144 -7.80 -16.85 17.34
CA LEU A 144 -9.00 -16.14 16.90
C LEU A 144 -9.78 -16.92 15.84
N VAL A 145 -9.11 -17.38 14.79
CA VAL A 145 -9.77 -18.14 13.70
C VAL A 145 -10.30 -19.49 14.20
N LYS A 146 -9.64 -20.09 15.19
CA LYS A 146 -10.11 -21.32 15.84
C LYS A 146 -11.38 -21.09 16.67
N LYS A 147 -11.52 -19.92 17.29
CA LYS A 147 -12.71 -19.56 18.08
C LYS A 147 -13.92 -19.31 17.17
N GLU A 148 -13.72 -18.65 16.05
CA GLU A 148 -14.81 -18.29 15.12
C GLU A 148 -14.36 -18.49 13.65
N PRO A 149 -14.43 -19.75 13.16
CA PRO A 149 -14.09 -20.04 11.77
C PRO A 149 -15.17 -19.52 10.82
N ARG A 150 -14.75 -18.93 9.69
CA ARG A 150 -15.64 -18.43 8.63
C ARG A 150 -15.89 -19.42 7.49
N HIS A 151 -15.38 -20.65 7.57
CA HIS A 151 -15.38 -21.60 6.46
C HIS A 151 -16.60 -22.49 6.42
#